data_AF-A0A136M611-F1
#
_entry.id   AF-A0A136M611-F1
#
_cell.length_a   1.000
_cell.length_b   1.000
_cell.length_c   1.000
_cell.angle_alpha   90.00
_cell.angle_beta   90.00
_cell.angle_gamma   90.00
#
_symmetry.space_group_name_H-M   'P 1'
#
loop_
_entity.id
_entity.type
_entity.pdbx_description
1 polymer ?
#
loop_
_entity_poly.entity_id
_entity_poly.type
_entity_poly.pdbx_seq_one_letter_code
_entity_poly.pdbx_strand_id
1 'polypeptide(L)'
;MRRAIAILVISLLCSKASAESHPYSITWVTADIQDSKILFSVKVQSEDLLYFHSIPYDSLFTVSKEKLLEAADKHKEVIQSGFQILDEDKIPLYGTLIGYNFSSLETKREYTLMELMKYPLYFNLEFELPDKTELLTFMQMLTSAGIPSVSLLQVVAQKNLIIQNHELSNSQPLTISRHALHIGTQAESTFMVSYISLTDTKINHEVTISYALLKSFITVNEQTIDSLRVYRAFFANNSTVEINDHTIEPVLTSLTIQNNTEDRLNDFSLINIHAEYAIKSIPGDIAISWNNFNWKVRWFKSFIDRFGVSDEHTFSRFRPIYQVTRKIEIKPEGN
;
A
#
# COMPACT_ATOMS: atom_id res chain seq x y z
N MET A 1 3.13 -17.76 -47.65
CA MET A 1 3.85 -16.69 -46.91
C MET A 1 3.01 -15.42 -46.95
N ARG A 2 2.55 -14.95 -45.78
CA ARG A 2 2.21 -13.55 -45.42
C ARG A 2 1.43 -13.59 -44.09
N ARG A 3 2.16 -13.89 -43.03
CA ARG A 3 1.84 -13.50 -41.65
C ARG A 3 2.51 -12.14 -41.40
N ALA A 4 1.98 -11.38 -40.46
CA ALA A 4 2.40 -10.04 -40.02
C ALA A 4 1.73 -8.88 -40.79
N ILE A 5 0.68 -8.32 -40.18
CA ILE A 5 0.39 -6.89 -39.94
C ILE A 5 -0.97 -6.88 -39.23
N ALA A 6 -0.97 -7.09 -37.92
CA ALA A 6 -2.14 -6.85 -37.05
C ALA A 6 -1.75 -6.70 -35.56
N ILE A 7 -0.52 -6.23 -35.27
CA ILE A 7 -0.04 -6.00 -33.88
C ILE A 7 0.36 -4.53 -33.63
N LEU A 8 0.26 -3.63 -34.62
CA LEU A 8 0.88 -2.29 -34.52
C LEU A 8 -0.08 -1.09 -34.57
N VAL A 9 -1.31 -1.20 -34.06
CA VAL A 9 -2.23 -0.03 -34.01
C VAL A 9 -2.80 0.26 -32.62
N ILE A 10 -2.49 -0.54 -31.59
CA ILE A 10 -2.90 -0.22 -30.20
C ILE A 10 -1.90 0.73 -29.50
N SER A 11 -0.71 0.96 -30.07
CA SER A 11 0.34 1.77 -29.45
C SER A 11 0.30 3.28 -29.74
N LEU A 12 -0.71 3.82 -30.44
CA LEU A 12 -0.72 5.22 -30.85
C LEU A 12 -1.93 6.08 -30.44
N LEU A 13 -2.76 5.61 -29.50
CA LEU A 13 -3.86 6.41 -28.91
C LEU A 13 -3.87 6.43 -27.37
N CYS A 14 -2.75 6.09 -26.72
CA CYS A 14 -2.57 6.28 -25.27
C CYS A 14 -1.87 7.61 -24.98
N SER A 15 -2.62 8.71 -25.07
CA SER A 15 -2.19 9.97 -24.46
C SER A 15 -3.36 10.55 -23.66
N LYS A 16 -3.19 10.51 -22.33
CA LYS A 16 -4.01 11.13 -21.27
C LYS A 16 -5.25 10.38 -20.78
N ALA A 17 -5.08 9.12 -20.42
CA ALA A 17 -5.93 8.47 -19.43
C ALA A 17 -5.04 8.02 -18.27
N SER A 18 -4.98 8.81 -17.19
CA SER A 18 -4.36 8.42 -15.92
C SER A 18 -5.27 7.42 -15.19
N ALA A 19 -5.25 6.19 -15.67
CA ALA A 19 -5.42 5.01 -14.86
C ALA A 19 -4.23 4.13 -15.21
N GLU A 20 -3.15 4.24 -14.43
CA GLU A 20 -1.96 3.41 -14.61
C GLU A 20 -2.33 1.95 -14.29
N SER A 21 -2.78 1.21 -15.31
CA SER A 21 -2.87 -0.24 -15.29
C SER A 21 -1.44 -0.80 -15.21
N HIS A 22 -0.99 -1.16 -14.00
CA HIS A 22 0.29 -1.83 -13.83
C HIS A 22 0.12 -3.34 -14.13
N PRO A 23 1.07 -4.00 -14.80
CA PRO A 23 0.95 -5.42 -15.19
C PRO A 23 1.24 -6.37 -14.01
N TYR A 24 0.72 -6.07 -12.82
CA TYR A 24 0.94 -6.82 -11.58
C TYR A 24 -0.33 -6.83 -10.74
N SER A 25 -0.71 -8.01 -10.25
CA SER A 25 -1.80 -8.16 -9.29
C SER A 25 -1.27 -7.90 -7.89
N ILE A 26 -1.84 -6.93 -7.18
CA ILE A 26 -1.47 -6.60 -5.81
C ILE A 26 -2.61 -6.97 -4.87
N THR A 27 -2.32 -7.86 -3.92
CA THR A 27 -3.21 -8.21 -2.81
C THR A 27 -2.68 -7.59 -1.53
N TRP A 28 -3.54 -6.97 -0.72
CA TRP A 28 -3.16 -6.48 0.61
C TRP A 28 -3.61 -7.48 1.65
N VAL A 29 -2.74 -7.83 2.58
CA VAL A 29 -3.01 -8.82 3.62
C VAL A 29 -2.60 -8.25 4.96
N THR A 30 -3.53 -8.19 5.92
CA THR A 30 -3.21 -7.94 7.32
C THR A 30 -3.34 -9.25 8.09
N ALA A 31 -2.26 -9.74 8.68
CA ALA A 31 -2.23 -10.90 9.56
C ALA A 31 -2.22 -10.45 11.02
N ASP A 32 -3.35 -10.59 11.71
CA ASP A 32 -3.49 -10.36 13.14
C ASP A 32 -3.22 -11.66 13.91
N ILE A 33 -2.08 -11.73 14.58
CA ILE A 33 -1.63 -12.89 15.33
C ILE A 33 -2.14 -12.78 16.77
N GLN A 34 -2.96 -13.74 17.15
CA GLN A 34 -3.54 -13.88 18.49
C GLN A 34 -2.93 -15.10 19.19
N ASP A 35 -3.43 -15.42 20.37
CA ASP A 35 -2.87 -16.51 21.20
C ASP A 35 -3.09 -17.88 20.56
N SER A 36 -4.33 -18.13 20.11
CA SER A 36 -4.79 -19.42 19.57
C SER A 36 -5.17 -19.40 18.10
N LYS A 37 -5.00 -18.26 17.42
CA LYS A 37 -5.32 -18.13 15.99
C LYS A 37 -4.61 -16.98 15.31
N ILE A 38 -4.65 -16.99 13.98
CA ILE A 38 -4.22 -15.87 13.13
C ILE A 38 -5.39 -15.49 12.22
N LEU A 39 -5.74 -14.20 12.21
CA LEU A 39 -6.78 -13.67 11.33
C LEU A 39 -6.15 -12.93 10.17
N PHE A 40 -6.44 -13.37 8.94
CA PHE A 40 -6.07 -12.61 7.74
C PHE A 40 -7.25 -11.76 7.29
N SER A 41 -7.02 -10.47 7.14
CA SER A 41 -7.88 -9.57 6.38
C SER A 41 -7.24 -9.33 5.01
N VAL A 42 -7.87 -9.84 3.96
CA VAL A 42 -7.36 -9.79 2.59
C VAL A 42 -8.19 -8.82 1.77
N LYS A 43 -7.54 -7.85 1.12
CA LYS A 43 -8.15 -6.92 0.18
C LYS A 43 -7.60 -7.16 -1.22
N VAL A 44 -8.50 -7.33 -2.18
CA VAL A 44 -8.21 -7.55 -3.60
C VAL A 44 -8.95 -6.49 -4.41
N GLN A 45 -8.38 -5.97 -5.48
CA GLN A 45 -9.12 -5.07 -6.37
C GLN A 45 -9.95 -5.89 -7.35
N SER A 46 -11.17 -5.45 -7.68
CA SER A 46 -12.03 -6.22 -8.59
C SER A 46 -11.44 -6.41 -10.00
N GLU A 47 -10.47 -5.58 -10.40
CA GLU A 47 -9.68 -5.77 -11.62
C GLU A 47 -8.96 -7.12 -11.64
N ASP A 48 -8.45 -7.57 -10.49
CA ASP A 48 -7.72 -8.84 -10.38
C ASP A 48 -8.57 -10.04 -10.82
N LEU A 49 -9.90 -9.96 -10.64
CA LEU A 49 -10.81 -11.02 -11.08
C LEU A 49 -10.72 -11.28 -12.59
N LEU A 50 -10.41 -10.26 -13.40
CA LEU A 50 -10.20 -10.43 -14.84
C LEU A 50 -9.03 -11.37 -15.12
N TYR A 51 -7.94 -11.24 -14.36
CA TYR A 51 -6.71 -11.99 -14.55
C TYR A 51 -6.78 -13.40 -13.97
N PHE A 52 -7.47 -13.57 -12.84
CA PHE A 52 -7.63 -14.88 -12.21
C PHE A 52 -8.72 -15.73 -12.85
N HIS A 53 -9.79 -15.11 -13.38
CA HIS A 53 -10.97 -15.82 -13.86
C HIS A 53 -11.28 -15.63 -15.34
N SER A 54 -10.41 -14.92 -16.09
CA SER A 54 -10.56 -14.69 -17.54
C SER A 54 -11.95 -14.18 -17.94
N ILE A 55 -12.46 -13.20 -17.20
CA ILE A 55 -13.83 -12.71 -17.39
C ILE A 55 -13.95 -12.00 -18.74
N PRO A 56 -14.91 -12.39 -19.60
CA PRO A 56 -15.13 -11.74 -20.88
C PRO A 56 -15.81 -10.38 -20.70
N TYR A 57 -15.20 -9.35 -21.27
CA TYR A 57 -15.74 -8.00 -21.43
C TYR A 57 -16.30 -7.77 -22.84
N ASP A 58 -17.15 -6.78 -22.99
CA ASP A 58 -17.80 -6.45 -24.26
C ASP A 58 -16.94 -5.53 -25.17
N SER A 59 -17.48 -5.12 -26.32
CA SER A 59 -16.79 -4.22 -27.26
C SER A 59 -16.51 -2.82 -26.71
N LEU A 60 -17.15 -2.44 -25.59
CA LEU A 60 -16.95 -1.18 -24.91
C LEU A 60 -16.02 -1.31 -23.69
N PHE A 61 -15.36 -2.47 -23.53
CA PHE A 61 -14.49 -2.76 -22.38
C PHE A 61 -15.25 -2.64 -21.05
N THR A 62 -16.47 -3.19 -21.02
CA THR A 62 -17.29 -3.24 -19.82
C THR A 62 -17.56 -4.67 -19.37
N VAL A 63 -17.78 -4.83 -18.07
CA VAL A 63 -18.17 -6.09 -17.43
C VAL A 63 -19.39 -5.84 -16.55
N SER A 64 -20.38 -6.72 -16.66
CA SER A 64 -21.59 -6.70 -15.84
C SER A 64 -21.28 -7.08 -14.38
N LYS A 65 -22.02 -6.48 -13.44
CA LYS A 65 -22.01 -6.81 -12.02
C LYS A 65 -22.13 -8.33 -11.78
N GLU A 66 -23.04 -8.99 -12.49
CA GLU A 66 -23.34 -10.41 -12.29
C GLU A 66 -22.11 -11.30 -12.53
N LYS A 67 -21.38 -11.04 -13.62
CA LYS A 67 -20.12 -11.73 -13.94
C LYS A 67 -19.02 -11.46 -12.89
N LEU A 68 -18.92 -10.22 -12.41
CA LEU A 68 -17.93 -9.87 -11.38
C LEU A 68 -18.24 -10.56 -10.05
N LEU A 69 -19.52 -10.62 -9.65
CA LEU A 69 -19.94 -11.33 -8.45
C LEU A 69 -19.73 -12.85 -8.56
N GLU A 70 -20.02 -13.44 -9.72
CA GLU A 70 -19.71 -14.86 -9.98
C GLU A 70 -18.21 -15.15 -9.87
N ALA A 71 -17.37 -14.28 -10.46
CA ALA A 71 -15.93 -14.43 -10.36
C ALA A 71 -15.40 -14.17 -8.94
N ALA A 72 -15.96 -13.20 -8.21
CA ALA A 72 -15.62 -12.95 -6.81
C ALA A 72 -15.94 -14.16 -5.93
N ASP A 73 -17.07 -14.84 -6.19
CA ASP A 73 -17.44 -16.06 -5.50
C ASP A 73 -16.44 -17.19 -5.76
N LYS A 74 -16.05 -17.42 -7.02
CA LYS A 74 -14.99 -18.37 -7.38
C LYS A 74 -13.64 -17.99 -6.78
N HIS A 75 -13.38 -16.70 -6.62
CA HIS A 75 -12.12 -16.20 -6.06
C HIS A 75 -11.95 -16.53 -4.57
N LYS A 76 -13.02 -16.87 -3.85
CA LYS A 76 -12.95 -17.33 -2.47
C LYS A 76 -12.01 -18.53 -2.30
N GLU A 77 -12.09 -19.50 -3.21
CA GLU A 77 -11.22 -20.69 -3.21
C GLU A 77 -9.77 -20.29 -3.49
N VAL A 78 -9.55 -19.41 -4.47
CA VAL A 78 -8.21 -18.88 -4.79
C VAL A 78 -7.57 -18.23 -3.58
N ILE A 79 -8.30 -17.40 -2.84
CA ILE A 79 -7.79 -16.75 -1.62
C ILE A 79 -7.54 -17.77 -0.51
N GLN A 80 -8.45 -18.72 -0.29
CA GLN A 80 -8.28 -19.73 0.75
C GLN A 80 -7.07 -20.64 0.51
N SER A 81 -6.86 -21.09 -0.73
CA SER A 81 -5.69 -21.91 -1.09
C SER A 81 -4.42 -21.10 -1.37
N GLY A 82 -4.57 -19.79 -1.58
CA GLY A 82 -3.50 -18.90 -2.03
C GLY A 82 -2.57 -18.41 -0.93
N PHE A 83 -2.90 -18.68 0.33
CA PHE A 83 -2.07 -18.35 1.49
C PHE A 83 -1.80 -19.59 2.33
N GLN A 84 -0.56 -19.71 2.78
CA GLN A 84 -0.15 -20.78 3.67
C GLN A 84 0.73 -20.21 4.78
N ILE A 85 0.53 -20.72 5.99
CA ILE A 85 1.40 -20.45 7.13
C ILE A 85 2.02 -21.78 7.52
N LEU A 86 3.33 -21.83 7.71
CA LEU A 86 4.01 -22.99 8.26
C LEU A 86 4.46 -22.69 9.68
N ASP A 87 4.40 -23.69 10.56
CA ASP A 87 5.01 -23.61 11.89
C ASP A 87 6.54 -23.88 11.86
N GLU A 88 7.16 -23.95 13.04
CA GLU A 88 8.59 -24.27 13.19
C GLU A 88 9.01 -25.62 12.56
N ASP A 89 8.12 -26.60 12.54
CA ASP A 89 8.35 -27.93 11.99
C ASP A 89 8.00 -28.01 10.49
N LYS A 90 7.65 -26.87 9.89
CA LYS A 90 7.20 -26.71 8.50
C LYS A 90 5.88 -27.42 8.22
N ILE A 91 5.08 -27.68 9.26
CA ILE A 91 3.74 -28.24 9.12
C ILE A 91 2.81 -27.11 8.69
N PRO A 92 2.00 -27.30 7.64
CA PRO A 92 1.12 -26.26 7.15
C PRO A 92 -0.10 -26.08 8.06
N LEU A 93 -0.34 -24.82 8.44
CA LEU A 93 -1.59 -24.34 8.99
C LEU A 93 -2.49 -23.90 7.83
N TYR A 94 -3.68 -24.47 7.77
CA TYR A 94 -4.64 -24.19 6.71
C TYR A 94 -5.63 -23.11 7.13
N GLY A 95 -5.82 -22.13 6.26
CA GLY A 95 -6.79 -21.05 6.47
C GLY A 95 -8.20 -21.51 6.13
N THR A 96 -9.15 -21.15 6.96
CA THR A 96 -10.59 -21.30 6.69
C THR A 96 -11.18 -19.94 6.36
N LEU A 97 -11.92 -19.83 5.26
CA LEU A 97 -12.67 -18.61 4.95
C LEU A 97 -13.83 -18.43 5.93
N ILE A 98 -13.74 -17.40 6.77
CA ILE A 98 -14.74 -17.08 7.80
C ILE A 98 -15.64 -15.91 7.41
N GLY A 99 -15.29 -15.15 6.36
CA GLY A 99 -16.11 -14.04 5.88
C GLY A 99 -15.62 -13.42 4.59
N TYR A 100 -16.50 -12.64 3.95
CA TYR A 100 -16.20 -11.89 2.73
C TYR A 100 -17.15 -10.69 2.60
N ASN A 101 -16.76 -9.68 1.83
CA ASN A 101 -17.59 -8.53 1.50
C ASN A 101 -17.34 -8.04 0.06
N PHE A 102 -18.39 -8.08 -0.76
CA PHE A 102 -18.38 -7.65 -2.17
C PHE A 102 -19.33 -6.46 -2.43
N SER A 103 -19.78 -5.76 -1.39
CA SER A 103 -20.79 -4.68 -1.51
C SER A 103 -20.34 -3.52 -2.40
N SER A 104 -19.03 -3.34 -2.60
CA SER A 104 -18.47 -2.36 -3.53
C SER A 104 -18.97 -2.57 -4.98
N LEU A 105 -19.22 -3.83 -5.37
CA LEU A 105 -19.74 -4.22 -6.69
C LEU A 105 -21.27 -4.10 -6.80
N GLU A 106 -21.97 -3.69 -5.74
CA GLU A 106 -23.43 -3.50 -5.80
C GLU A 106 -23.84 -2.10 -6.23
N THR A 107 -22.87 -1.20 -6.35
CA THR A 107 -23.05 0.22 -6.64
C THR A 107 -23.53 0.51 -8.07
N LYS A 108 -23.25 -0.39 -9.02
CA LYS A 108 -23.58 -0.23 -10.45
C LYS A 108 -24.01 -1.56 -11.06
N ARG A 109 -24.63 -1.49 -12.25
CA ARG A 109 -24.95 -2.69 -13.06
C ARG A 109 -23.79 -3.12 -13.96
N GLU A 110 -22.97 -2.17 -14.40
CA GLU A 110 -21.85 -2.40 -15.31
C GLU A 110 -20.67 -1.53 -14.89
N TYR A 111 -19.47 -2.03 -15.16
CA TYR A 111 -18.19 -1.43 -14.77
C TYR A 111 -17.27 -1.39 -15.97
N THR A 112 -16.61 -0.26 -16.21
CA THR A 112 -15.52 -0.20 -17.20
C THR A 112 -14.25 -0.81 -16.62
N LEU A 113 -13.40 -1.41 -17.46
CA LEU A 113 -12.16 -2.04 -16.95
C LEU A 113 -11.29 -1.05 -16.14
N MET A 114 -11.21 0.20 -16.57
CA MET A 114 -10.42 1.25 -15.92
C MET A 114 -10.90 1.61 -14.51
N GLU A 115 -12.17 1.40 -14.18
CA GLU A 115 -12.69 1.76 -12.85
C GLU A 115 -12.67 0.61 -11.85
N LEU A 116 -12.42 -0.63 -12.28
CA LEU A 116 -12.42 -1.82 -11.40
C LEU A 116 -11.39 -1.72 -10.26
N MET A 117 -10.31 -0.96 -10.45
CA MET A 117 -9.32 -0.65 -9.41
C MET A 117 -9.88 0.16 -8.21
N LYS A 118 -11.10 0.69 -8.32
CA LYS A 118 -11.75 1.49 -7.26
C LYS A 118 -12.68 0.67 -6.38
N TYR A 119 -12.98 -0.58 -6.76
CA TYR A 119 -13.97 -1.42 -6.09
C TYR A 119 -13.25 -2.61 -5.44
N PRO A 120 -12.87 -2.48 -4.15
CA PRO A 120 -12.19 -3.54 -3.44
C PRO A 120 -13.14 -4.65 -3.01
N LEU A 121 -12.60 -5.86 -2.94
CA LEU A 121 -13.21 -7.06 -2.41
C LEU A 121 -12.46 -7.46 -1.15
N TYR A 122 -13.20 -7.85 -0.12
CA TYR A 122 -12.61 -8.23 1.16
C TYR A 122 -12.90 -9.70 1.46
N PHE A 123 -11.89 -10.40 1.97
CA PHE A 123 -11.96 -11.79 2.41
C PHE A 123 -11.29 -11.92 3.77
N ASN A 124 -11.86 -12.74 4.65
CA ASN A 124 -11.31 -12.98 5.98
C ASN A 124 -11.01 -14.48 6.14
N LEU A 125 -9.75 -14.82 6.40
CA LEU A 125 -9.33 -16.18 6.72
C LEU A 125 -8.98 -16.30 8.20
N GLU A 126 -9.28 -17.44 8.80
CA GLU A 126 -8.83 -17.81 10.14
C GLU A 126 -7.92 -19.03 10.03
N PHE A 127 -6.76 -18.96 10.68
CA PHE A 127 -5.82 -20.07 10.82
C PHE A 127 -5.79 -20.46 12.30
N GLU A 128 -6.10 -21.71 12.61
CA GLU A 128 -5.92 -22.23 13.96
C GLU A 128 -4.42 -22.28 14.27
N LEU A 129 -4.07 -21.81 15.47
CA LEU A 129 -2.68 -21.73 15.91
C LEU A 129 -2.48 -22.63 17.13
N PRO A 130 -1.63 -23.67 17.04
CA PRO A 130 -1.34 -24.54 18.18
C PRO A 130 -0.74 -23.79 19.37
N ASP A 131 -1.16 -24.17 20.58
CA ASP A 131 -0.55 -23.71 21.84
C ASP A 131 0.91 -24.16 21.87
N LYS A 132 1.84 -23.21 21.60
CA LYS A 132 3.32 -23.25 21.61
C LYS A 132 4.04 -23.00 20.28
N THR A 133 3.33 -22.75 19.18
CA THR A 133 4.02 -22.34 17.94
C THR A 133 4.85 -21.09 18.22
N GLU A 134 6.15 -21.13 17.93
CA GLU A 134 7.07 -20.02 18.19
C GLU A 134 7.54 -19.33 16.92
N LEU A 135 7.57 -20.06 15.80
CA LEU A 135 7.94 -19.53 14.49
C LEU A 135 6.78 -19.66 13.53
N LEU A 136 6.56 -18.60 12.75
CA LEU A 136 5.53 -18.57 11.72
C LEU A 136 6.17 -18.20 10.39
N THR A 137 6.00 -19.04 9.38
CA THR A 137 6.45 -18.78 8.02
C THR A 137 5.26 -18.51 7.11
N PHE A 138 5.12 -17.25 6.70
CA PHE A 138 4.07 -16.78 5.81
C PHE A 138 4.46 -16.98 4.35
N MET A 139 3.55 -17.52 3.56
CA MET A 139 3.74 -17.81 2.15
C MET A 139 2.53 -17.39 1.34
N GLN A 140 2.80 -16.91 0.12
CA GLN A 140 1.81 -16.75 -0.92
C GLN A 140 1.97 -17.87 -1.95
N MET A 141 0.86 -18.38 -2.46
CA MET A 141 0.74 -19.32 -3.58
C MET A 141 -0.28 -18.86 -4.64
N LEU A 142 -0.61 -17.56 -4.66
CA LEU A 142 -1.49 -16.97 -5.67
C LEU A 142 -0.86 -17.09 -7.06
N THR A 143 -1.62 -17.65 -7.99
CA THR A 143 -1.25 -17.78 -9.39
C THR A 143 -2.35 -17.17 -10.26
N SER A 144 -1.99 -16.15 -11.04
CA SER A 144 -2.88 -15.55 -12.03
C SER A 144 -2.41 -15.90 -13.45
N ALA A 145 -3.26 -15.71 -14.46
CA ALA A 145 -2.98 -16.09 -15.84
C ALA A 145 -1.85 -15.25 -16.47
N GLY A 146 -0.59 -15.59 -16.16
CA GLY A 146 0.60 -14.99 -16.75
C GLY A 146 1.00 -13.63 -16.18
N ILE A 147 0.30 -13.14 -15.15
CA ILE A 147 0.64 -11.90 -14.45
C ILE A 147 1.29 -12.24 -13.11
N PRO A 148 2.42 -11.60 -12.75
CA PRO A 148 2.99 -11.81 -11.42
C PRO A 148 2.05 -11.26 -10.35
N SER A 149 1.75 -12.10 -9.35
CA SER A 149 0.93 -11.75 -8.19
C SER A 149 1.82 -11.51 -6.99
N VAL A 150 1.56 -10.43 -6.26
CA VAL A 150 2.33 -10.02 -5.09
C VAL A 150 1.37 -9.65 -3.96
N SER A 151 1.67 -10.11 -2.75
CA SER A 151 0.92 -9.73 -1.55
C SER A 151 1.74 -8.81 -0.69
N LEU A 152 1.14 -7.69 -0.30
CA LEU A 152 1.68 -6.77 0.69
C LEU A 152 1.16 -7.23 2.04
N LEU A 153 1.99 -8.01 2.74
CA LEU A 153 1.69 -8.55 4.07
C LEU A 153 2.05 -7.52 5.14
N GLN A 154 1.09 -7.23 5.99
CA GLN A 154 1.23 -6.49 7.22
C GLN A 154 0.97 -7.43 8.40
N VAL A 155 1.95 -7.63 9.28
CA VAL A 155 1.79 -8.44 10.49
C VAL A 155 1.47 -7.55 11.68
N VAL A 156 0.47 -7.92 12.48
CA VAL A 156 0.03 -7.24 13.70
C VAL A 156 -0.06 -8.29 14.82
N ALA A 157 0.27 -7.92 16.06
CA ALA A 157 0.05 -8.81 17.21
C ALA A 157 -0.58 -8.03 18.37
N GLN A 158 -1.57 -8.65 19.01
CA GLN A 158 -2.16 -8.26 20.30
C GLN A 158 -2.29 -6.73 20.51
N LYS A 159 -3.15 -6.07 19.72
CA LYS A 159 -3.53 -4.64 19.86
C LYS A 159 -2.40 -3.59 19.71
N ASN A 160 -1.16 -3.98 19.41
CA ASN A 160 -0.07 -3.06 19.13
C ASN A 160 0.11 -2.82 17.62
N LEU A 161 0.46 -1.58 17.26
CA LEU A 161 0.62 -1.14 15.87
C LEU A 161 1.70 -1.95 15.15
N ILE A 162 1.31 -2.47 13.98
CA ILE A 162 2.14 -2.80 12.80
C ILE A 162 3.54 -3.30 13.12
N ILE A 163 3.69 -4.62 13.11
CA ILE A 163 4.95 -5.26 13.44
C ILE A 163 5.84 -5.36 12.20
N GLN A 164 5.37 -5.84 11.05
CA GLN A 164 6.23 -5.88 9.87
C GLN A 164 5.44 -5.73 8.57
N ASN A 165 6.03 -5.00 7.62
CA ASN A 165 5.57 -4.89 6.25
C ASN A 165 6.48 -5.73 5.35
N HIS A 166 5.93 -6.69 4.62
CA HIS A 166 6.68 -7.58 3.74
C HIS A 166 5.98 -7.79 2.40
N GLU A 167 6.78 -7.99 1.36
CA GLU A 167 6.30 -8.38 0.03
C GLU A 167 6.37 -9.90 -0.06
N LEU A 168 5.23 -10.58 0.02
CA LEU A 168 5.15 -12.01 -0.25
C LEU A 168 5.04 -12.24 -1.75
N SER A 169 5.88 -13.13 -2.24
CA SER A 169 5.75 -13.73 -3.57
C SER A 169 5.92 -15.24 -3.43
N ASN A 170 5.58 -15.99 -4.48
CA ASN A 170 5.63 -17.46 -4.44
C ASN A 170 7.03 -18.04 -4.14
N SER A 171 8.09 -17.23 -4.22
CA SER A 171 9.48 -17.62 -3.95
C SER A 171 10.10 -16.91 -2.74
N GLN A 172 9.39 -15.99 -2.08
CA GLN A 172 9.92 -15.20 -0.96
C GLN A 172 8.99 -15.32 0.25
N PRO A 173 9.18 -16.36 1.09
CA PRO A 173 8.45 -16.48 2.34
C PRO A 173 8.99 -15.51 3.39
N LEU A 174 8.16 -15.16 4.37
CA LEU A 174 8.56 -14.42 5.56
C LEU A 174 8.46 -15.31 6.80
N THR A 175 9.57 -15.52 7.51
CA THR A 175 9.55 -16.20 8.82
C THR A 175 9.70 -15.17 9.94
N ILE A 176 8.81 -15.23 10.93
CA ILE A 176 8.84 -14.39 12.14
C ILE A 176 8.81 -15.24 13.41
N SER A 177 9.32 -14.69 14.51
CA SER A 177 9.22 -15.28 15.85
C SER A 177 8.08 -14.64 16.66
N ARG A 178 7.18 -15.45 17.23
CA ARG A 178 6.10 -14.98 18.11
C ARG A 178 6.61 -14.40 19.43
N HIS A 179 7.71 -14.91 19.95
CA HIS A 179 8.40 -14.30 21.09
C HIS A 179 8.88 -12.86 20.77
N ALA A 180 9.41 -12.63 19.56
CA ALA A 180 9.80 -11.29 19.11
C ALA A 180 8.60 -10.33 18.93
N LEU A 181 7.40 -10.86 18.68
CA LEU A 181 6.15 -10.07 18.64
C LEU A 181 5.73 -9.60 20.04
N HIS A 182 5.87 -10.45 21.07
CA HIS A 182 5.50 -10.13 22.45
C HIS A 182 6.38 -9.06 23.09
N ILE A 183 7.65 -8.98 22.69
CA ILE A 183 8.61 -8.01 23.24
C ILE A 183 8.62 -6.72 22.39
N GLY A 184 7.85 -6.64 21.29
CA GLY A 184 7.90 -5.53 20.34
C GLY A 184 9.25 -5.38 19.64
N THR A 185 10.19 -6.32 19.84
CA THR A 185 11.62 -6.14 19.52
C THR A 185 12.01 -6.42 18.08
N GLN A 186 11.08 -6.81 17.22
CA GLN A 186 11.35 -6.91 15.78
C GLN A 186 10.46 -6.03 14.91
N ALA A 187 9.63 -5.20 15.52
CA ALA A 187 8.62 -4.42 14.81
C ALA A 187 9.10 -3.04 14.32
N GLU A 188 10.01 -2.44 15.07
CA GLU A 188 10.22 -1.00 14.98
C GLU A 188 11.49 -0.62 14.22
N SER A 189 12.29 -1.56 13.71
CA SER A 189 13.53 -1.17 13.02
C SER A 189 13.31 -0.62 11.59
N THR A 190 12.13 -0.82 10.99
CA THR A 190 11.79 -0.39 9.61
C THR A 190 10.37 0.16 9.47
N PHE A 191 9.88 0.89 10.48
CA PHE A 191 8.54 1.48 10.45
C PHE A 191 8.52 2.84 9.73
N MET A 192 7.59 3.01 8.80
CA MET A 192 7.26 4.30 8.19
C MET A 192 5.77 4.36 7.83
N VAL A 193 5.12 5.46 8.20
CA VAL A 193 3.74 5.80 7.79
C VAL A 193 3.68 7.30 7.52
N SER A 194 2.78 7.72 6.63
CA SER A 194 2.52 9.15 6.45
C SER A 194 1.04 9.50 6.45
N TYR A 195 0.76 10.75 6.78
CA TYR A 195 -0.53 11.40 6.63
C TYR A 195 -0.36 12.63 5.75
N ILE A 196 -1.20 12.77 4.74
CA ILE A 196 -1.16 13.89 3.81
C ILE A 196 -2.53 14.56 3.83
N SER A 197 -2.58 15.85 4.11
CA SER A 197 -3.79 16.65 3.97
C SER A 197 -3.62 17.72 2.90
N LEU A 198 -4.57 17.76 1.98
CA LEU A 198 -4.60 18.72 0.88
C LEU A 198 -5.64 19.79 1.19
N THR A 199 -5.18 21.04 1.24
CA THR A 199 -6.03 22.23 1.36
C THR A 199 -5.90 23.10 0.12
N ASP A 200 -6.68 24.17 0.02
CA ASP A 200 -6.60 25.11 -1.12
C ASP A 200 -5.28 25.89 -1.17
N THR A 201 -4.57 26.01 -0.03
CA THR A 201 -3.40 26.88 0.11
C THR A 201 -2.12 26.15 0.48
N LYS A 202 -2.21 24.91 0.97
CA LYS A 202 -1.06 24.09 1.32
C LYS A 202 -1.33 22.59 1.29
N ILE A 203 -0.26 21.82 1.12
CA ILE A 203 -0.23 20.40 1.46
C ILE A 203 0.46 20.28 2.81
N ASN A 204 -0.19 19.67 3.81
CA ASN A 204 0.50 19.25 5.03
C ASN A 204 0.83 17.78 4.93
N HIS A 205 2.02 17.44 5.37
CA HIS A 205 2.56 16.12 5.25
C HIS A 205 3.25 15.72 6.55
N GLU A 206 2.69 14.73 7.22
CA GLU A 206 3.19 14.18 8.46
C GLU A 206 3.78 12.81 8.18
N VAL A 207 5.00 12.57 8.66
CA VAL A 207 5.71 11.31 8.46
C VAL A 207 6.18 10.83 9.81
N THR A 208 5.78 9.63 10.19
CA THR A 208 6.36 8.92 11.33
C THR A 208 7.29 7.86 10.79
N ILE A 209 8.56 7.93 11.18
CA ILE A 209 9.61 7.00 10.77
C ILE A 209 10.43 6.54 11.98
N SER A 210 10.80 5.27 12.03
CA SER A 210 11.70 4.80 13.08
C SER A 210 13.14 5.23 12.84
N TYR A 211 13.89 5.46 13.91
CA TYR A 211 15.28 5.90 13.83
C TYR A 211 16.18 4.88 13.13
N ALA A 212 15.97 3.59 13.34
CA ALA A 212 16.71 2.54 12.62
C ALA A 212 16.52 2.63 11.10
N LEU A 213 15.28 2.85 10.64
CA LEU A 213 15.01 3.05 9.23
C LEU A 213 15.66 4.32 8.72
N LEU A 214 15.56 5.40 9.50
CA LEU A 214 16.13 6.69 9.15
C LEU A 214 17.66 6.61 8.98
N LYS A 215 18.36 5.91 9.87
CA LYS A 215 19.80 5.63 9.76
C LYS A 215 20.18 4.84 8.51
N SER A 216 19.27 4.04 7.97
CA SER A 216 19.53 3.28 6.74
C SER A 216 19.62 4.17 5.49
N PHE A 217 19.05 5.38 5.55
CA PHE A 217 19.11 6.37 4.49
C PHE A 217 20.35 7.25 4.57
N ILE A 218 20.73 7.65 5.78
CA ILE A 218 21.86 8.55 6.02
C ILE A 218 22.58 8.16 7.32
N THR A 219 23.88 7.93 7.22
CA THR A 219 24.73 7.64 8.37
C THR A 219 25.10 8.93 9.08
N VAL A 220 24.76 9.06 10.36
CA VAL A 220 25.21 10.16 11.21
C VAL A 220 26.12 9.60 12.29
N ASN A 221 27.28 10.24 12.51
CA ASN A 221 28.30 9.76 13.44
C ASN A 221 27.87 9.88 14.92
N GLU A 222 26.87 10.71 15.22
CA GLU A 222 26.37 10.95 16.57
C GLU A 222 24.87 10.60 16.67
N GLN A 223 24.49 9.88 17.72
CA GLN A 223 23.10 9.47 18.02
C GLN A 223 22.41 10.42 19.00
N THR A 224 22.70 11.71 18.88
CA THR A 224 22.19 12.78 19.74
C THR A 224 21.02 13.49 19.05
N ILE A 225 20.23 14.24 19.81
CA ILE A 225 19.18 15.12 19.27
C ILE A 225 19.75 16.14 18.26
N ASP A 226 21.02 16.51 18.37
CA ASP A 226 21.69 17.41 17.41
C ASP A 226 21.80 16.81 16.00
N SER A 227 21.77 15.47 15.87
CA SER A 227 21.70 14.78 14.58
C SER A 227 20.40 15.06 13.80
N LEU A 228 19.34 15.53 14.47
CA LEU A 228 18.07 15.89 13.85
C LEU A 228 18.21 16.99 12.78
N ARG A 229 19.23 17.86 12.88
CA ARG A 229 19.52 18.85 11.83
C ARG A 229 19.92 18.19 10.50
N VAL A 230 20.69 17.11 10.56
CA VAL A 230 21.13 16.36 9.37
C VAL A 230 19.93 15.66 8.73
N TYR A 231 19.07 15.04 9.54
CA TYR A 231 17.83 14.43 9.06
C TYR A 231 16.86 15.46 8.48
N ARG A 232 16.73 16.63 9.10
CA ARG A 232 15.93 17.74 8.57
C ARG A 232 16.41 18.15 7.17
N ALA A 233 17.73 18.33 6.97
CA ALA A 233 18.27 18.64 5.65
C ALA A 233 18.03 17.50 4.64
N PHE A 234 18.16 16.25 5.07
CA PHE A 234 17.89 15.09 4.22
C PHE A 234 16.44 15.08 3.73
N PHE A 235 15.44 15.23 4.62
CA PHE A 235 14.03 15.26 4.22
C PHE A 235 13.68 16.45 3.33
N ALA A 236 14.26 17.62 3.61
CA ALA A 236 14.01 18.82 2.79
C ALA A 236 14.42 18.59 1.33
N ASN A 237 15.57 17.95 1.11
CA ASN A 237 16.11 17.71 -0.22
C ASN A 237 15.49 16.51 -0.95
N ASN A 238 14.81 15.61 -0.22
CA ASN A 238 14.36 14.33 -0.77
C ASN A 238 12.83 14.15 -0.76
N SER A 239 12.05 15.13 -0.30
CA SER A 239 10.59 14.98 -0.16
C SER A 239 9.81 16.00 -0.99
N THR A 240 10.25 16.32 -2.21
CA THR A 240 9.58 17.30 -3.09
C THR A 240 8.24 16.79 -3.62
N VAL A 241 7.28 17.69 -3.85
CA VAL A 241 5.97 17.38 -4.45
C VAL A 241 5.83 18.11 -5.78
N GLU A 242 5.17 17.51 -6.77
CA GLU A 242 4.85 18.16 -8.03
C GLU A 242 3.39 18.65 -8.03
N ILE A 243 3.17 19.92 -8.37
CA ILE A 243 1.84 20.52 -8.50
C ILE A 243 1.77 21.27 -9.83
N ASN A 244 0.79 20.94 -10.67
CA ASN A 244 0.65 21.49 -12.03
C ASN A 244 1.99 21.47 -12.80
N ASP A 245 2.69 20.33 -12.80
CA ASP A 245 4.02 20.14 -13.42
C ASP A 245 5.16 21.02 -12.86
N HIS A 246 4.98 21.63 -11.69
CA HIS A 246 6.02 22.37 -10.97
C HIS A 246 6.44 21.65 -9.69
N THR A 247 7.75 21.46 -9.52
CA THR A 247 8.33 20.94 -8.28
C THR A 247 8.25 21.99 -7.17
N ILE A 248 7.71 21.57 -6.03
CA ILE A 248 7.59 22.38 -4.81
C ILE A 248 8.40 21.72 -3.71
N GLU A 249 9.30 22.50 -3.13
CA GLU A 249 10.12 22.08 -2.01
C GLU A 249 9.33 22.12 -0.69
N PRO A 250 9.53 21.13 0.20
CA PRO A 250 8.93 21.15 1.52
C PRO A 250 9.56 22.22 2.41
N VAL A 251 8.72 22.87 3.22
CA VAL A 251 9.13 23.60 4.41
C VAL A 251 8.88 22.70 5.62
N LEU A 252 9.95 22.19 6.24
CA LEU A 252 9.83 21.38 7.45
C LEU A 252 9.43 22.25 8.64
N THR A 253 8.22 22.08 9.15
CA THR A 253 7.67 22.84 10.27
C THR A 253 8.05 22.23 11.61
N SER A 254 8.12 20.90 11.72
CA SER A 254 8.57 20.24 12.95
C SER A 254 9.34 18.95 12.65
N LEU A 255 10.20 18.59 13.60
CA LEU A 255 10.81 17.27 13.67
C LEU A 255 10.95 16.94 15.16
N THR A 256 10.18 15.96 15.63
CA THR A 256 10.03 15.64 17.05
C THR A 256 10.17 14.15 17.30
N ILE A 257 10.59 13.77 18.50
CA ILE A 257 10.70 12.37 18.90
C ILE A 257 9.48 12.03 19.78
N GLN A 258 8.71 11.01 19.41
CA GLN A 258 7.41 10.73 20.05
C GLN A 258 7.55 9.99 21.39
N ASN A 259 8.55 9.11 21.51
CA ASN A 259 8.64 8.12 22.59
C ASN A 259 9.95 8.21 23.41
N ASN A 260 10.68 9.32 23.35
CA ASN A 260 12.00 9.40 24.00
C ASN A 260 12.00 10.32 25.22
N THR A 261 12.36 9.75 26.37
CA THR A 261 12.58 10.45 27.64
C THR A 261 14.05 10.75 27.91
N GLU A 262 14.96 10.31 27.03
CA GLU A 262 16.41 10.47 27.13
C GLU A 262 16.98 11.34 25.99
N ASP A 263 18.16 11.91 26.19
CA ASP A 263 18.86 12.71 25.17
C ASP A 263 19.50 11.86 24.04
N ARG A 264 19.25 10.55 24.02
CA ARG A 264 19.85 9.60 23.07
C ARG A 264 18.80 8.89 22.24
N LEU A 265 19.01 8.84 20.93
CA LEU A 265 18.17 8.09 20.00
C LEU A 265 18.55 6.61 20.03
N ASN A 266 17.56 5.74 20.15
CA ASN A 266 17.72 4.29 19.96
C ASN A 266 16.97 3.85 18.69
N ASP A 267 17.20 2.63 18.22
CA ASP A 267 16.63 2.08 16.98
C ASP A 267 15.10 2.13 16.90
N PHE A 268 14.46 2.16 18.06
CA PHE A 268 13.02 2.15 18.28
C PHE A 268 12.41 3.55 18.44
N SER A 269 13.25 4.59 18.48
CA SER A 269 12.80 5.97 18.60
C SER A 269 12.00 6.36 17.36
N LEU A 270 10.74 6.76 17.56
CA LEU A 270 9.87 7.26 16.49
C LEU A 270 10.10 8.74 16.28
N ILE A 271 10.37 9.11 15.04
CA ILE A 271 10.62 10.47 14.60
C ILE A 271 9.42 10.91 13.77
N ASN A 272 8.72 11.93 14.27
CA ASN A 272 7.64 12.60 13.57
C ASN A 272 8.19 13.82 12.84
N ILE A 273 7.83 13.94 11.58
CA ILE A 273 8.32 14.95 10.66
C ILE A 273 7.10 15.62 10.05
N HIS A 274 7.00 16.93 10.20
CA HIS A 274 5.92 17.70 9.59
C HIS A 274 6.54 18.60 8.51
N ALA A 275 6.05 18.44 7.28
CA ALA A 275 6.41 19.24 6.14
C ALA A 275 5.16 19.94 5.59
N GLU A 276 5.33 21.19 5.18
CA GLU A 276 4.31 21.95 4.47
C GLU A 276 4.80 22.32 3.08
N TYR A 277 3.91 22.25 2.10
CA TYR A 277 4.18 22.66 0.73
C TYR A 277 3.20 23.77 0.39
N ALA A 278 3.74 24.97 0.13
CA ALA A 278 2.92 26.13 -0.18
C ALA A 278 2.32 26.00 -1.59
N ILE A 279 1.00 26.15 -1.69
CA ILE A 279 0.28 26.11 -2.96
C ILE A 279 -0.05 27.54 -3.37
N LYS A 280 0.50 27.98 -4.50
CA LYS A 280 0.34 29.36 -5.00
C LYS A 280 -1.01 29.60 -5.68
N SER A 281 -1.64 28.56 -6.20
CA SER A 281 -2.94 28.62 -6.88
C SER A 281 -3.68 27.30 -6.66
N ILE A 282 -5.01 27.37 -6.57
CA ILE A 282 -5.85 26.18 -6.40
C ILE A 282 -5.45 25.14 -7.46
N PRO A 283 -4.92 23.99 -7.03
CA PRO A 283 -4.24 23.10 -7.95
C PRO A 283 -5.27 22.28 -8.74
N GLY A 284 -5.07 22.20 -10.05
CA GLY A 284 -5.86 21.35 -10.93
C GLY A 284 -5.34 19.90 -10.87
N ASP A 285 -4.03 19.74 -10.97
CA ASP A 285 -3.35 18.44 -10.91
C ASP A 285 -2.29 18.44 -9.80
N ILE A 286 -2.34 17.44 -8.92
CA ILE A 286 -1.36 17.23 -7.86
C ILE A 286 -0.74 15.86 -8.05
N ALA A 287 0.58 15.80 -8.13
CA ALA A 287 1.37 14.58 -8.18
C ALA A 287 2.35 14.57 -7.00
N ILE A 288 2.02 13.78 -5.99
CA ILE A 288 2.91 13.53 -4.85
C ILE A 288 3.79 12.35 -5.23
N SER A 289 5.04 12.64 -5.56
CA SER A 289 6.05 11.62 -5.81
C SER A 289 6.88 11.39 -4.56
N TRP A 290 7.00 10.13 -4.14
CA TRP A 290 7.87 9.74 -3.05
C TRP A 290 8.94 8.74 -3.50
N ASN A 291 9.61 9.07 -4.59
CA ASN A 291 10.65 8.22 -5.18
C ASN A 291 11.90 8.05 -4.31
N ASN A 292 12.29 9.09 -3.57
CA ASN A 292 13.63 9.16 -2.95
C ASN A 292 13.82 8.23 -1.76
N PHE A 293 12.78 7.55 -1.30
CA PHE A 293 12.85 6.63 -0.16
C PHE A 293 12.60 5.16 -0.57
N ASN A 294 12.10 4.93 -1.80
CA ASN A 294 11.68 3.61 -2.29
C ASN A 294 12.83 2.62 -2.56
N TRP A 295 14.08 3.07 -2.49
CA TRP A 295 15.27 2.23 -2.63
C TRP A 295 15.66 1.51 -1.33
N LYS A 296 15.22 2.00 -0.16
CA LYS A 296 15.38 1.33 1.14
C LYS A 296 14.07 0.91 1.76
N VAL A 297 13.01 1.70 1.58
CA VAL A 297 11.66 1.36 1.99
C VAL A 297 10.97 0.68 0.82
N ARG A 298 10.72 -0.63 0.94
CA ARG A 298 10.04 -1.39 -0.13
C ARG A 298 8.67 -0.80 -0.44
N TRP A 299 7.95 -0.43 0.61
CA TRP A 299 6.69 0.31 0.55
C TRP A 299 6.31 0.87 1.92
N PHE A 300 5.48 1.91 1.96
CA PHE A 300 4.86 2.44 3.17
C PHE A 300 3.44 2.94 2.89
N LYS A 301 2.61 2.94 3.94
CA LYS A 301 1.21 3.38 3.84
C LYS A 301 1.12 4.89 4.07
N SER A 302 0.32 5.55 3.24
CA SER A 302 -0.05 6.95 3.37
C SER A 302 -1.56 7.08 3.45
N PHE A 303 -2.04 7.82 4.44
CA PHE A 303 -3.44 8.22 4.56
C PHE A 303 -3.57 9.62 3.99
N ILE A 304 -4.45 9.81 3.02
CA ILE A 304 -4.52 11.04 2.24
C ILE A 304 -5.92 11.63 2.38
N ASP A 305 -6.03 12.76 3.09
CA ASP A 305 -7.25 13.56 3.12
C ASP A 305 -7.18 14.63 2.03
N ARG A 306 -8.08 14.51 1.04
CA ARG A 306 -8.19 15.44 -0.08
C ARG A 306 -9.56 16.10 -0.09
N PHE A 307 -9.62 17.37 0.30
CA PHE A 307 -10.84 18.17 0.23
C PHE A 307 -12.05 17.48 0.92
N GLY A 308 -11.81 16.81 2.06
CA GLY A 308 -12.84 16.11 2.82
C GLY A 308 -13.12 14.68 2.35
N VAL A 309 -12.33 14.15 1.41
CA VAL A 309 -12.36 12.73 1.02
C VAL A 309 -11.07 12.06 1.47
N SER A 310 -11.19 11.09 2.37
CA SER A 310 -10.05 10.28 2.81
C SER A 310 -9.82 9.11 1.85
N ASP A 311 -8.58 8.97 1.39
CA ASP A 311 -8.07 7.86 0.61
C ASP A 311 -6.87 7.22 1.33
N GLU A 312 -6.54 5.99 0.92
CA GLU A 312 -5.31 5.33 1.32
C GLU A 312 -4.46 5.04 0.09
N HIS A 313 -3.16 5.34 0.17
CA HIS A 313 -2.20 5.03 -0.86
C HIS A 313 -1.01 4.27 -0.29
N THR A 314 -0.48 3.31 -1.04
CA THR A 314 0.75 2.61 -0.69
C THR A 314 1.83 3.06 -1.64
N PHE A 315 2.75 3.89 -1.14
CA PHE A 315 3.94 4.26 -1.87
C PHE A 315 4.90 3.08 -1.90
N SER A 316 5.46 2.77 -3.06
CA SER A 316 6.46 1.71 -3.23
C SER A 316 7.33 2.00 -4.45
N ARG A 317 8.41 1.22 -4.64
CA ARG A 317 9.21 1.28 -5.88
C ARG A 317 8.39 1.09 -7.16
N PHE A 318 7.23 0.41 -7.05
CA PHE A 318 6.37 0.11 -8.19
C PHE A 318 5.17 1.06 -8.32
N ARG A 319 4.83 1.75 -7.23
CA ARG A 319 3.80 2.80 -7.16
C ARG A 319 4.36 4.01 -6.42
N PRO A 320 5.30 4.74 -7.05
CA PRO A 320 6.00 5.80 -6.34
C PRO A 320 5.25 7.13 -6.30
N ILE A 321 4.19 7.27 -7.10
CA ILE A 321 3.49 8.51 -7.31
C ILE A 321 2.02 8.33 -6.94
N TYR A 322 1.53 9.23 -6.11
CA TYR A 322 0.11 9.45 -5.92
C TYR A 322 -0.32 10.66 -6.75
N GLN A 323 -1.23 10.47 -7.70
CA GLN A 323 -1.75 11.55 -8.54
C GLN A 323 -3.24 11.77 -8.27
N VAL A 324 -3.63 13.04 -8.14
CA VAL A 324 -5.03 13.45 -8.05
C VAL A 324 -5.29 14.67 -8.90
N THR A 325 -6.31 14.58 -9.75
CA THR A 325 -6.85 15.71 -10.52
C THR A 325 -8.09 16.24 -9.82
N ARG A 326 -8.07 17.50 -9.42
CA ARG A 326 -9.25 18.22 -8.96
C ARG A 326 -10.03 18.70 -10.18
N LYS A 327 -11.23 18.16 -10.38
CA LYS A 327 -12.19 18.76 -11.31
C LYS A 327 -12.68 20.09 -10.72
N ILE A 328 -12.22 21.20 -11.27
CA ILE A 328 -12.73 22.52 -10.92
C ILE A 328 -14.06 22.67 -11.68
N GLU A 329 -15.20 22.55 -10.98
CA GLU A 329 -16.48 22.99 -11.52
C GLU A 329 -16.47 24.51 -11.60
N ILE A 330 -16.19 25.05 -12.78
CA ILE A 330 -16.44 26.45 -13.06
C ILE A 330 -17.96 26.59 -13.10
N LYS A 331 -18.57 27.07 -12.01
CA LYS A 331 -19.94 27.59 -12.10
C LYS A 331 -19.91 28.73 -13.10
N PRO A 332 -20.74 28.73 -14.16
CA PRO A 332 -20.85 29.88 -15.03
C PRO A 332 -21.21 31.06 -14.14
N GLU A 333 -20.43 32.14 -14.22
CA GLU A 333 -20.83 33.40 -13.59
C GLU A 333 -22.22 33.74 -14.11
N GLY A 334 -23.14 33.99 -13.17
CA GLY A 334 -24.53 34.26 -13.46
C GLY A 334 -24.71 35.44 -14.41
N ASN A 335 -25.78 35.35 -15.21
CA ASN A 335 -26.35 36.45 -16.00
C ASN A 335 -26.56 37.72 -15.19
#